data_AF-A0A519CK41-F1
#
_entry.id   AF-A0A519CK41-F1
#
_cell.length_a   1.000
_cell.length_b   1.000
_cell.length_c   1.000
_cell.angle_alpha   90.00
_cell.angle_beta   90.00
_cell.angle_gamma   90.00
#
_symmetry.space_group_name_H-M   'P 1'
#
loop_
_entity.id
_entity.type
_entity.pdbx_description
1 polymer ?
#
loop_
_entity_poly.entity_id
_entity_poly.type
_entity_poly.pdbx_seq_one_letter_code
_entity_poly.pdbx_strand_id
1 'polypeptide(L)'
;MQLDELDLNGGAFSMTLPYHFWGWVIWAIGLVLIPVGIILTGDNGPITLVFTMVGLLLMAFTTPGSFEASLHKVRQNAIDPAELEAKAEASGLSIDNWWLQQTTYVPTNDPSDWILPAPGPATWDEENRYGPHEDGSALPEHPVKVGTPIPASFTLFSVYSFGAIAIILYIGAIITPTVEKTFIPPLVIAAIGLIATLIGYFRAKIIRQMMDTPTSLIRSMAVGNPELVGQVRPAPEGCLTVVVDGNQNMTTPNMVGYRWTYEQYQCRTTTDSDGNRKETCNWVTVRSDDGGCPFVLHDGTGGVRVNLQSFKRTDWGKYLKRWDGSFAQTLGKQLMASAVAGLLGGATIKKHRWTLYGLKLGNPVYLLGQASPRPQESLAAENLDGSLANSLLEVWGHEDAPGIKCTLHRGTELSNLGRSRSPLEMVMVPAILMIGGLALLGIA
;
A
#
# COMPACT_ATOMS: atom_id res chain seq x y z
N MET A 1 -18.94 12.62 -10.97
CA MET A 1 -18.20 13.32 -9.92
C MET A 1 -16.87 13.71 -10.50
N GLN A 2 -16.70 15.01 -10.71
CA GLN A 2 -15.45 15.62 -11.13
C GLN A 2 -14.63 16.03 -9.88
N LEU A 3 -13.34 16.31 -10.03
CA LEU A 3 -12.45 16.55 -8.87
C LEU A 3 -12.71 17.91 -8.21
N ASP A 4 -13.12 18.90 -8.98
CA ASP A 4 -13.55 20.24 -8.55
C ASP A 4 -14.83 20.22 -7.68
N GLU A 5 -15.63 19.16 -7.78
CA GLU A 5 -16.79 18.91 -6.92
C GLU A 5 -16.41 18.29 -5.56
N LEU A 6 -15.16 17.85 -5.38
CA LEU A 6 -14.69 17.16 -4.18
C LEU A 6 -13.98 18.14 -3.24
N ASP A 7 -14.57 18.42 -2.08
CA ASP A 7 -13.87 19.10 -1.00
C ASP A 7 -12.80 18.18 -0.41
N LEU A 8 -11.53 18.54 -0.59
CA LEU A 8 -10.38 17.80 -0.11
C LEU A 8 -10.09 18.02 1.39
N ASN A 9 -10.96 18.77 2.08
CA ASN A 9 -10.98 18.83 3.54
C ASN A 9 -12.11 17.95 4.09
N GLY A 10 -11.74 16.81 4.70
CA GLY A 10 -12.71 15.86 5.23
C GLY A 10 -13.45 16.34 6.48
N GLY A 11 -13.01 17.46 7.09
CA GLY A 11 -13.61 18.03 8.28
C GLY A 11 -13.55 17.12 9.51
N ALA A 12 -14.50 17.31 10.42
CA ALA A 12 -14.57 16.54 11.67
C ALA A 12 -15.10 15.11 11.46
N PHE A 13 -16.09 14.93 10.57
CA PHE A 13 -16.73 13.65 10.33
C PHE A 13 -17.07 13.46 8.85
N SER A 14 -16.74 12.28 8.31
CA SER A 14 -17.13 11.88 6.95
C SER A 14 -17.81 10.52 6.95
N MET A 15 -18.98 10.44 6.32
CA MET A 15 -19.75 9.22 6.16
C MET A 15 -19.30 8.47 4.90
N THR A 16 -18.48 7.44 5.08
CA THR A 16 -17.99 6.60 3.96
C THR A 16 -18.56 5.20 4.02
N LEU A 17 -19.03 4.70 2.88
CA LEU A 17 -19.56 3.35 2.71
C LEU A 17 -18.66 2.52 1.79
N PRO A 18 -18.73 1.18 1.86
CA PRO A 18 -18.02 0.32 0.94
C PRO A 18 -18.34 0.68 -0.52
N TYR A 19 -17.34 0.55 -1.41
CA TYR A 19 -17.51 0.80 -2.84
C TYR A 19 -17.23 -0.43 -3.71
N HIS A 20 -16.65 -1.48 -3.13
CA HIS A 20 -16.48 -2.79 -3.78
C HIS A 20 -17.65 -3.71 -3.49
N PHE A 21 -18.01 -4.57 -4.44
CA PHE A 21 -19.08 -5.58 -4.28
C PHE A 21 -18.88 -6.45 -3.03
N TRP A 22 -17.69 -7.05 -2.87
CA TRP A 22 -17.37 -7.87 -1.69
C TRP A 22 -17.39 -7.07 -0.38
N GLY A 23 -17.05 -5.78 -0.44
CA GLY A 23 -17.16 -4.88 0.71
C GLY A 23 -18.61 -4.74 1.17
N TRP A 24 -19.55 -4.56 0.24
CA TRP A 24 -20.98 -4.53 0.52
C TRP A 24 -21.51 -5.84 1.10
N VAL A 25 -21.08 -6.99 0.56
CA VAL A 25 -21.48 -8.31 1.06
C VAL A 25 -21.06 -8.49 2.52
N ILE A 26 -19.80 -8.22 2.84
CA ILE A 26 -19.28 -8.35 4.21
C ILE A 26 -19.93 -7.33 5.15
N TRP A 27 -20.16 -6.11 4.68
CA TRP A 27 -20.83 -5.07 5.45
C TRP A 27 -22.27 -5.47 5.79
N ALA A 28 -23.02 -6.03 4.83
CA ALA A 28 -24.38 -6.52 5.05
C ALA A 28 -24.42 -7.70 6.04
N ILE A 29 -23.46 -8.62 5.96
CA ILE A 29 -23.31 -9.69 6.96
C ILE A 29 -23.07 -9.07 8.35
N GLY A 30 -22.20 -8.08 8.45
CA GLY A 30 -21.93 -7.36 9.69
C GLY A 30 -23.18 -6.68 10.27
N LEU A 31 -23.97 -6.04 9.41
CA LEU A 31 -25.23 -5.40 9.78
C LEU A 31 -26.25 -6.39 10.35
N VAL A 32 -26.36 -7.60 9.79
CA VAL A 32 -27.28 -8.65 10.25
C VAL A 32 -26.82 -9.25 11.59
N LEU A 33 -25.52 -9.39 11.82
CA LEU A 33 -24.99 -9.95 13.06
C LEU A 33 -25.26 -9.09 14.31
N ILE A 34 -25.43 -7.79 14.14
CA ILE A 34 -25.73 -6.85 15.24
C ILE A 34 -27.03 -7.21 15.96
N PRO A 35 -28.22 -7.22 15.30
CA PRO A 35 -29.47 -7.58 15.96
C PRO A 35 -29.48 -9.03 16.41
N VAL A 36 -28.81 -9.96 15.69
CA VAL A 36 -28.70 -11.36 16.13
C VAL A 36 -28.03 -11.45 17.50
N GLY A 37 -26.90 -10.77 17.72
CA GLY A 37 -26.24 -10.77 19.02
C GLY A 37 -27.10 -10.16 20.14
N ILE A 38 -27.85 -9.10 19.84
CA ILE A 38 -28.75 -8.46 20.80
C ILE A 38 -29.91 -9.39 21.18
N ILE A 39 -30.55 -10.04 20.20
CA ILE A 39 -31.66 -10.96 20.44
C ILE A 39 -31.20 -12.16 21.26
N LEU A 40 -30.08 -12.78 20.88
CA LEU A 40 -29.55 -13.95 21.59
C LEU A 40 -29.14 -13.65 23.03
N THR A 41 -28.85 -12.39 23.36
CA THR A 41 -28.45 -11.97 24.70
C THR A 41 -29.58 -12.12 25.72
N GLY A 42 -30.83 -11.95 25.29
CA GLY A 42 -32.00 -12.16 26.16
C GLY A 42 -32.09 -13.61 26.66
N ASP A 43 -31.86 -14.58 25.78
CA ASP A 43 -32.06 -16.00 26.07
C ASP A 43 -30.80 -16.72 26.57
N ASN A 44 -29.60 -16.27 26.17
CA ASN A 44 -28.35 -17.01 26.37
C ASN A 44 -27.29 -16.22 27.19
N GLY A 45 -27.66 -15.04 27.68
CA GLY A 45 -26.80 -14.19 28.50
C GLY A 45 -25.83 -13.31 27.70
N PRO A 46 -25.08 -12.43 28.39
CA PRO A 46 -24.33 -11.32 27.78
C PRO A 46 -23.16 -11.73 26.88
N ILE A 47 -22.70 -12.97 26.96
CA ILE A 47 -21.58 -13.48 26.14
C ILE A 47 -21.97 -13.51 24.65
N THR A 48 -23.25 -13.66 24.30
CA THR A 48 -23.69 -13.66 22.89
C THR A 48 -23.59 -12.30 22.20
N LEU A 49 -23.30 -11.22 22.93
CA LEU A 49 -22.91 -9.93 22.33
C LEU A 49 -21.62 -10.03 21.50
N VAL A 50 -20.89 -11.15 21.58
CA VAL A 50 -19.80 -11.47 20.66
C VAL A 50 -20.21 -11.36 19.19
N PHE A 51 -21.46 -11.72 18.84
CA PHE A 51 -21.97 -11.57 17.47
C PHE A 51 -22.11 -10.11 17.07
N THR A 52 -22.58 -9.26 17.98
CA THR A 52 -22.67 -7.81 17.76
C THR A 52 -21.28 -7.19 17.61
N MET A 53 -20.31 -7.59 18.44
CA MET A 53 -18.91 -7.18 18.30
C MET A 53 -18.36 -7.58 16.92
N VAL A 54 -18.52 -8.84 16.51
CA VAL A 54 -18.04 -9.31 15.20
C VAL A 54 -18.71 -8.52 14.07
N GLY A 55 -20.02 -8.28 14.16
CA GLY A 55 -20.76 -7.48 13.19
C GLY A 55 -20.21 -6.06 13.02
N LEU A 56 -19.93 -5.39 14.14
CA LEU A 56 -19.32 -4.05 14.15
C LEU A 56 -17.90 -4.05 13.58
N LEU A 57 -17.07 -5.05 13.92
CA LEU A 57 -15.73 -5.19 13.36
C LEU A 57 -15.75 -5.44 11.84
N LEU A 58 -16.65 -6.29 11.35
CA LEU A 58 -16.81 -6.54 9.93
C LEU A 58 -17.16 -5.24 9.18
N MET A 59 -18.13 -4.48 9.68
CA MET A 59 -18.46 -3.18 9.08
C MET A 59 -17.28 -2.21 9.14
N ALA A 60 -16.56 -2.12 10.27
CA ALA A 60 -15.38 -1.28 10.41
C ALA A 60 -14.28 -1.63 9.38
N PHE A 61 -13.97 -2.90 9.17
CA PHE A 61 -12.94 -3.30 8.21
C PHE A 61 -13.33 -3.08 6.75
N THR A 62 -14.63 -3.09 6.44
CA THR A 62 -15.14 -2.81 5.08
C THR A 62 -15.30 -1.33 4.76
N THR A 63 -15.30 -0.47 5.78
CA THR A 63 -15.41 0.98 5.60
C THR A 63 -14.08 1.58 5.14
N PRO A 64 -14.05 2.24 3.97
CA PRO A 64 -12.85 2.85 3.40
C PRO A 64 -12.49 4.18 4.09
N GLY A 65 -11.30 4.71 3.78
CA GLY A 65 -10.88 6.05 4.21
C GLY A 65 -11.78 7.17 3.66
N SER A 66 -11.64 8.39 4.17
CA SER A 66 -12.57 9.50 3.88
C SER A 66 -12.72 9.82 2.39
N PHE A 67 -11.65 9.68 1.60
CA PHE A 67 -11.67 10.04 0.17
C PHE A 67 -11.58 8.86 -0.79
N GLU A 68 -11.22 7.67 -0.31
CA GLU A 68 -10.93 6.51 -1.18
C GLU A 68 -12.09 6.16 -2.12
N ALA A 69 -13.33 6.14 -1.61
CA ALA A 69 -14.51 5.87 -2.42
C ALA A 69 -14.82 6.99 -3.43
N SER A 70 -14.57 8.25 -3.07
CA SER A 70 -14.77 9.40 -3.95
C SER A 70 -13.71 9.46 -5.04
N LEU A 71 -12.44 9.25 -4.70
CA LEU A 71 -11.33 9.19 -5.66
C LEU A 71 -11.48 8.03 -6.64
N HIS A 72 -12.03 6.89 -6.20
CA HIS A 72 -12.38 5.80 -7.09
C HIS A 72 -13.41 6.24 -8.15
N LYS A 73 -14.44 6.99 -7.74
CA LYS A 73 -15.45 7.52 -8.68
C LYS A 73 -14.86 8.58 -9.61
N VAL A 74 -13.98 9.45 -9.11
CA VAL A 74 -13.27 10.44 -9.94
C VAL A 74 -12.45 9.73 -11.02
N ARG A 75 -11.68 8.70 -10.65
CA ARG A 75 -10.89 7.90 -11.60
C ARG A 75 -11.75 7.30 -12.72
N GLN A 76 -12.91 6.76 -12.38
CA GLN A 76 -13.83 6.17 -13.37
C GLN A 76 -14.42 7.20 -14.33
N ASN A 77 -14.50 8.49 -13.93
CA ASN A 77 -15.07 9.55 -14.77
C ASN A 77 -14.00 10.35 -15.54
N ALA A 78 -12.78 10.43 -15.01
CA ALA A 78 -11.73 11.30 -15.53
C ALA A 78 -10.91 10.67 -16.66
N ILE A 79 -10.77 9.35 -16.68
CA ILE A 79 -10.01 8.62 -17.69
C ILE A 79 -10.95 8.22 -18.83
N ASP A 80 -10.48 8.34 -20.08
CA ASP A 80 -11.22 7.91 -21.26
C ASP A 80 -11.64 6.43 -21.11
N PRO A 81 -12.93 6.09 -21.32
CA PRO A 81 -13.40 4.70 -21.35
C PRO A 81 -12.52 3.77 -22.19
N ALA A 82 -12.00 4.23 -23.33
CA ALA A 82 -11.15 3.40 -24.20
C ALA A 82 -9.81 3.04 -23.52
N GLU A 83 -9.21 3.96 -22.76
CA GLU A 83 -7.99 3.68 -21.99
C GLU A 83 -8.29 2.77 -20.79
N LEU A 84 -9.44 2.95 -20.14
CA LEU A 84 -9.89 2.07 -19.07
C LEU A 84 -10.13 0.65 -19.56
N GLU A 85 -10.74 0.49 -20.73
CA GLU A 85 -10.94 -0.80 -21.39
C GLU A 85 -9.61 -1.45 -21.78
N ALA A 86 -8.69 -0.71 -22.41
CA ALA A 86 -7.36 -1.23 -22.73
C ALA A 86 -6.59 -1.67 -21.47
N LYS A 87 -6.68 -0.91 -20.37
CA LYS A 87 -6.14 -1.31 -19.07
C LYS A 87 -6.84 -2.55 -18.51
N ALA A 88 -8.16 -2.65 -18.64
CA ALA A 88 -8.94 -3.80 -18.19
C ALA A 88 -8.60 -5.08 -18.98
N GLU A 89 -8.38 -4.99 -20.29
CA GLU A 89 -7.95 -6.10 -21.14
C GLU A 89 -6.51 -6.55 -20.84
N ALA A 90 -5.61 -5.61 -20.57
CA ALA A 90 -4.23 -5.91 -20.20
C ALA A 90 -4.09 -6.41 -18.74
N SER A 91 -5.14 -6.25 -17.93
CA SER A 91 -5.17 -6.65 -16.53
C SER A 91 -6.09 -7.85 -16.30
N GLY A 92 -6.03 -8.42 -15.10
CA GLY A 92 -6.80 -9.61 -14.75
C GLY A 92 -5.96 -10.88 -14.75
N LEU A 93 -6.67 -12.01 -14.74
CA LEU A 93 -6.09 -13.35 -14.65
C LEU A 93 -5.95 -13.96 -16.05
N SER A 94 -4.72 -14.21 -16.48
CA SER A 94 -4.43 -15.00 -17.67
C SER A 94 -3.92 -16.39 -17.28
N ILE A 95 -4.29 -17.40 -18.06
CA ILE A 95 -3.76 -18.76 -17.91
C ILE A 95 -2.63 -18.93 -18.93
N ASP A 96 -1.40 -18.98 -18.45
CA ASP A 96 -0.23 -19.08 -19.33
C ASP A 96 -0.01 -20.54 -19.77
N ASN A 97 -0.23 -21.48 -18.86
CA ASN A 97 -0.17 -22.91 -19.17
C ASN A 97 -1.15 -23.70 -18.32
N TRP A 98 -2.16 -24.26 -18.98
CA TRP A 98 -3.19 -25.08 -18.34
C TRP A 98 -2.62 -26.33 -17.66
N TRP A 99 -1.72 -27.04 -18.33
CA TRP A 99 -1.15 -28.30 -17.83
C TRP A 99 -0.25 -28.11 -16.61
N LEU A 100 0.48 -26.99 -16.58
CA LEU A 100 1.34 -26.64 -15.44
C LEU A 100 0.60 -25.83 -14.37
N GLN A 101 -0.70 -25.58 -14.56
CA GLN A 101 -1.53 -24.70 -13.73
C GLN A 101 -0.86 -23.35 -13.47
N GLN A 102 -0.20 -22.81 -14.50
CA GLN A 102 0.49 -21.53 -14.43
C GLN A 102 -0.48 -20.41 -14.82
N THR A 103 -0.65 -19.46 -13.91
CA THR A 103 -1.51 -18.31 -14.11
C THR A 103 -0.74 -17.04 -13.81
N THR A 104 -0.94 -16.03 -14.64
CA THR A 104 -0.47 -14.68 -14.42
C THR A 104 -1.64 -13.81 -13.96
N TYR A 105 -1.41 -12.95 -12.98
CA TYR A 105 -2.38 -11.97 -12.52
C TYR A 105 -1.77 -10.57 -12.49
N VAL A 106 -2.39 -9.66 -13.22
CA VAL A 106 -2.10 -8.22 -13.18
C VAL A 106 -3.27 -7.53 -12.48
N PRO A 107 -3.06 -6.75 -11.41
CA PRO A 107 -4.16 -6.09 -10.73
C PRO A 107 -4.98 -5.18 -11.64
N THR A 108 -6.30 -5.37 -11.62
CA THR A 108 -7.25 -4.58 -12.41
C THR A 108 -7.52 -3.19 -11.83
N ASN A 109 -7.38 -3.05 -10.51
CA ASN A 109 -7.53 -1.80 -9.79
C ASN A 109 -6.34 -1.61 -8.86
N ASP A 110 -5.45 -0.71 -9.24
CA ASP A 110 -4.31 -0.28 -8.44
C ASP A 110 -4.61 1.09 -7.81
N PRO A 111 -4.74 1.19 -6.48
CA PRO A 111 -5.01 2.47 -5.84
C PRO A 111 -3.87 3.48 -6.04
N SER A 112 -2.64 3.02 -6.26
CA SER A 112 -1.45 3.87 -6.46
C SER A 112 -1.23 4.32 -7.92
N ASP A 113 -2.14 3.99 -8.85
CA ASP A 113 -2.08 4.52 -10.22
C ASP A 113 -2.70 5.92 -10.30
N TRP A 114 -2.54 6.61 -11.44
CA TRP A 114 -3.17 7.90 -11.67
C TRP A 114 -4.70 7.85 -11.50
N ILE A 115 -5.26 8.91 -10.94
CA ILE A 115 -6.68 9.20 -10.77
C ILE A 115 -7.16 10.08 -11.95
N LEU A 116 -6.38 11.09 -12.34
CA LEU A 116 -6.59 11.94 -13.50
C LEU A 116 -5.67 11.48 -14.65
N PRO A 117 -6.02 11.77 -15.91
CA PRO A 117 -5.14 11.43 -17.04
C PRO A 117 -3.78 12.13 -16.90
N ALA A 118 -2.71 11.38 -17.20
CA ALA A 118 -1.34 11.86 -17.17
C ALA A 118 -0.70 11.76 -18.57
N PRO A 119 0.29 12.62 -18.90
CA PRO A 119 0.92 12.63 -20.21
C PRO A 119 1.55 11.28 -20.56
N GLY A 120 1.20 10.72 -21.71
CA GLY A 120 1.77 9.46 -22.19
C GLY A 120 3.19 9.62 -22.76
N PRO A 121 3.92 8.51 -22.99
CA PRO A 121 5.26 8.53 -23.57
C PRO A 121 5.40 9.30 -24.89
N ALA A 122 4.32 9.36 -25.69
CA ALA A 122 4.31 10.04 -26.97
C ALA A 122 4.50 11.56 -26.89
N THR A 123 4.22 12.18 -25.73
CA THR A 123 4.37 13.63 -25.53
C THR A 123 5.65 13.99 -24.79
N TRP A 124 6.45 13.01 -24.38
CA TRP A 124 7.68 13.27 -23.63
C TRP A 124 8.78 13.79 -24.55
N ASP A 125 9.41 14.89 -24.12
CA ASP A 125 10.59 15.43 -24.80
C ASP A 125 11.84 14.66 -24.34
N GLU A 126 12.38 13.81 -25.22
CA GLU A 126 13.61 13.06 -24.95
C GLU A 126 14.87 13.90 -25.14
N GLU A 127 14.82 15.02 -25.85
CA GLU A 127 15.96 15.91 -26.04
C GLU A 127 16.11 16.82 -24.81
N ASN A 128 15.01 17.41 -24.34
CA ASN A 128 14.96 18.28 -23.16
C ASN A 128 14.21 17.65 -21.97
N ARG A 129 14.77 16.56 -21.42
CA ARG A 129 14.18 15.80 -20.28
C ARG A 129 13.91 16.65 -19.03
N TYR A 130 14.68 17.71 -18.83
CA TYR A 130 14.61 18.59 -17.67
C TYR A 130 13.73 19.83 -17.88
N GLY A 131 13.37 20.12 -19.13
CA GLY A 131 12.56 21.27 -19.49
C GLY A 131 11.10 21.15 -19.08
N PRO A 132 10.35 22.26 -19.18
CA PRO A 132 8.90 22.25 -19.01
C PRO A 132 8.24 21.38 -20.08
N HIS A 133 7.12 20.75 -19.71
CA HIS A 133 6.28 20.03 -20.64
C HIS A 133 5.20 20.97 -21.18
N GLU A 134 5.09 21.09 -22.50
CA GLU A 134 4.12 21.96 -23.18
C GLU A 134 4.13 23.41 -22.65
N ASP A 135 3.08 23.82 -21.93
CA ASP A 135 2.91 25.16 -21.37
C ASP A 135 3.71 25.39 -20.07
N GLY A 136 4.37 24.34 -19.56
CA GLY A 136 5.11 24.37 -18.30
C GLY A 136 4.21 24.48 -17.08
N SER A 137 2.93 24.16 -17.21
CA SER A 137 2.02 24.03 -16.09
C SER A 137 2.23 22.69 -15.36
N ALA A 138 1.92 22.67 -14.07
CA ALA A 138 2.06 21.44 -13.28
C ALA A 138 1.09 20.35 -13.77
N LEU A 139 1.41 19.08 -13.54
CA LEU A 139 0.53 17.96 -13.90
C LEU A 139 -0.85 18.10 -13.24
N PRO A 140 -1.92 17.55 -13.83
CA PRO A 140 -3.27 17.67 -13.29
C PRO A 140 -3.42 17.26 -11.82
N GLU A 141 -2.70 16.23 -11.35
CA GLU A 141 -2.72 15.81 -9.93
C GLU A 141 -1.63 16.45 -9.05
N HIS A 142 -0.87 17.41 -9.58
CA HIS A 142 0.14 18.07 -8.77
C HIS A 142 -0.55 18.84 -7.62
N PRO A 143 -0.04 18.76 -6.37
CA PRO A 143 -0.67 19.40 -5.19
C PRO A 143 -0.92 20.90 -5.33
N VAL A 144 -0.15 21.60 -6.16
CA VAL A 144 -0.39 23.03 -6.48
C VAL A 144 -1.69 23.25 -7.28
N LYS A 145 -2.13 22.27 -8.07
CA LYS A 145 -3.41 22.32 -8.81
C LYS A 145 -4.57 21.76 -8.00
N VAL A 146 -4.39 20.58 -7.38
CA VAL A 146 -5.49 19.88 -6.70
C VAL A 146 -5.61 20.22 -5.23
N GLY A 147 -4.51 20.55 -4.56
CA GLY A 147 -4.44 20.69 -3.10
C GLY A 147 -4.11 19.38 -2.38
N THR A 148 -3.69 19.51 -1.12
CA THR A 148 -3.38 18.37 -0.24
C THR A 148 -4.64 17.84 0.42
N PRO A 149 -5.01 16.56 0.23
CA PRO A 149 -6.18 16.00 0.90
C PRO A 149 -5.94 15.81 2.40
N ILE A 150 -6.83 16.38 3.21
CA ILE A 150 -6.81 16.26 4.68
C ILE A 150 -7.93 15.29 5.09
N PRO A 151 -7.60 14.08 5.56
CA PRO A 151 -8.61 13.08 5.90
C PRO A 151 -9.47 13.55 7.08
N ALA A 152 -10.74 13.14 7.06
CA ALA A 152 -11.68 13.49 8.13
C ALA A 152 -11.20 12.97 9.48
N SER A 153 -11.38 13.76 10.55
CA SER A 153 -10.94 13.35 11.90
C SER A 153 -11.56 12.03 12.33
N PHE A 154 -12.84 11.83 11.99
CA PHE A 154 -13.60 10.61 12.22
C PHE A 154 -14.35 10.18 10.96
N THR A 155 -14.48 8.87 10.80
CA THR A 155 -15.26 8.22 9.77
C THR A 155 -16.19 7.17 10.40
N LEU A 156 -17.03 6.53 9.59
CA LEU A 156 -17.82 5.39 10.05
C LEU A 156 -16.96 4.25 10.62
N PHE A 157 -15.69 4.14 10.21
CA PHE A 157 -14.75 3.20 10.83
C PHE A 157 -14.62 3.43 12.34
N SER A 158 -14.44 4.67 12.78
CA SER A 158 -14.33 4.99 14.20
C SER A 158 -15.62 4.72 14.96
N VAL A 159 -16.78 5.05 14.37
CA VAL A 159 -18.09 4.80 14.99
C VAL A 159 -18.27 3.29 15.26
N TYR A 160 -18.04 2.46 14.25
CA TYR A 160 -18.14 1.01 14.39
C TYR A 160 -17.08 0.45 15.35
N SER A 161 -15.85 0.97 15.30
CA SER A 161 -14.77 0.53 16.17
C SER A 161 -15.02 0.89 17.64
N PHE A 162 -15.55 2.08 17.94
CA PHE A 162 -15.92 2.44 19.31
C PHE A 162 -17.05 1.55 19.84
N GLY A 163 -18.05 1.26 19.01
CA GLY A 163 -19.10 0.30 19.36
C GLY A 163 -18.52 -1.08 19.67
N ALA A 164 -17.61 -1.58 18.82
CA ALA A 164 -16.96 -2.87 19.03
C ALA A 164 -16.13 -2.88 20.31
N ILE A 165 -15.34 -1.82 20.57
CA ILE A 165 -14.53 -1.69 21.78
C ILE A 165 -15.42 -1.66 23.03
N ALA A 166 -16.53 -0.91 23.02
CA ALA A 166 -17.46 -0.87 24.15
C ALA A 166 -17.99 -2.27 24.50
N ILE A 167 -18.34 -3.07 23.49
CA ILE A 167 -18.79 -4.47 23.69
C ILE A 167 -17.64 -5.35 24.17
N ILE A 168 -16.44 -5.21 23.62
CA ILE A 168 -15.24 -5.95 24.07
C ILE A 168 -14.99 -5.70 25.56
N LEU A 169 -15.03 -4.43 25.99
CA LEU A 169 -14.81 -4.07 27.39
C LEU A 169 -15.94 -4.55 28.29
N TYR A 170 -17.18 -4.50 27.83
CA TYR A 170 -18.34 -5.03 28.58
C TYR A 170 -18.25 -6.54 28.79
N ILE A 171 -17.99 -7.31 27.72
CA ILE A 171 -17.77 -8.76 27.80
C ILE A 171 -16.55 -9.05 28.68
N GLY A 172 -15.47 -8.29 28.51
CA GLY A 172 -14.26 -8.36 29.33
C GLY A 172 -14.57 -8.21 30.83
N ALA A 173 -15.35 -7.20 31.21
CA ALA A 173 -15.74 -6.95 32.60
C ALA A 173 -16.55 -8.11 33.22
N ILE A 174 -17.36 -8.80 32.43
CA ILE A 174 -18.17 -9.94 32.88
C ILE A 174 -17.30 -11.19 33.05
N ILE A 175 -16.37 -11.43 32.11
CA ILE A 175 -15.53 -12.64 32.12
C ILE A 175 -14.43 -12.54 33.17
N THR A 176 -13.82 -11.36 33.34
CA THR A 176 -12.69 -11.10 34.25
C THR A 176 -12.86 -11.75 35.64
N PRO A 177 -13.97 -11.52 36.39
CA PRO A 177 -14.14 -12.11 37.73
C PRO A 177 -14.45 -13.62 37.72
N THR A 178 -14.75 -14.22 36.57
CA THR A 178 -15.16 -15.64 36.46
C THR A 178 -14.01 -16.60 36.15
N VAL A 179 -12.85 -16.07 35.76
CA VAL A 179 -11.69 -16.87 35.37
C VAL A 179 -10.73 -16.99 36.56
N GLU A 180 -10.17 -18.19 36.82
CA GLU A 180 -9.22 -18.44 37.93
C GLU A 180 -8.05 -17.45 37.96
N LYS A 181 -7.62 -16.98 36.79
CA LYS A 181 -6.63 -15.93 36.60
C LYS A 181 -7.32 -14.68 36.06
N THR A 182 -7.97 -13.95 36.97
CA THR A 182 -8.79 -12.77 36.68
C THR A 182 -8.03 -11.69 35.88
N PHE A 183 -6.72 -11.55 36.08
CA PHE A 183 -5.89 -10.57 35.37
C PHE A 183 -5.57 -10.91 33.90
N ILE A 184 -5.73 -12.17 33.45
CA ILE A 184 -5.32 -12.57 32.09
C ILE A 184 -6.17 -11.88 31.00
N PRO A 185 -7.52 -11.94 31.01
CA PRO A 185 -8.31 -11.31 29.96
C PRO A 185 -8.06 -9.80 29.80
N PRO A 186 -8.00 -8.99 30.89
CA PRO A 186 -7.61 -7.59 30.81
C PRO A 186 -6.24 -7.35 30.16
N LEU A 187 -5.22 -8.14 30.53
CA LEU A 187 -3.87 -8.03 29.93
C LEU A 187 -3.86 -8.34 28.43
N VAL A 188 -4.62 -9.33 27.99
CA VAL A 188 -4.73 -9.68 26.56
C VAL A 188 -5.35 -8.51 25.78
N ILE A 189 -6.45 -7.93 26.29
CA ILE A 189 -7.10 -6.77 25.68
C ILE A 189 -6.13 -5.58 25.61
N ALA A 190 -5.44 -5.28 26.73
CA ALA A 190 -4.46 -4.20 26.80
C ALA A 190 -3.30 -4.40 25.83
N ALA A 191 -2.77 -5.63 25.73
CA ALA A 191 -1.66 -5.95 24.84
C ALA A 191 -2.04 -5.81 23.35
N ILE A 192 -3.24 -6.27 22.95
CA ILE A 192 -3.75 -6.09 21.59
C ILE A 192 -3.89 -4.59 21.28
N GLY A 193 -4.47 -3.82 22.21
CA GLY A 193 -4.60 -2.37 22.08
C GLY A 193 -3.24 -1.67 21.94
N LEU A 194 -2.24 -2.06 22.76
CA LEU A 194 -0.89 -1.51 22.70
C LEU A 194 -0.21 -1.78 21.36
N ILE A 195 -0.23 -3.03 20.88
CA ILE A 195 0.36 -3.41 19.59
C ILE A 195 -0.29 -2.61 18.46
N ALA A 196 -1.63 -2.54 18.44
CA ALA A 196 -2.36 -1.79 17.43
C ALA A 196 -2.06 -0.27 17.50
N THR A 197 -1.92 0.29 18.71
CA THR A 197 -1.56 1.71 18.92
C THR A 197 -0.15 2.01 18.41
N LEU A 198 0.82 1.13 18.67
CA LEU A 198 2.19 1.29 18.18
C LEU A 198 2.25 1.26 16.65
N ILE A 199 1.57 0.29 16.02
CA ILE A 199 1.47 0.22 14.55
C ILE A 199 0.80 1.48 14.00
N GLY A 200 -0.31 1.89 14.62
CA GLY A 200 -1.05 3.11 14.27
C GLY A 200 -0.20 4.37 14.38
N TYR A 201 0.60 4.49 15.44
CA TYR A 201 1.49 5.63 15.69
C TYR A 201 2.55 5.80 14.60
N PHE A 202 3.24 4.71 14.21
CA PHE A 202 4.26 4.80 13.17
C PHE A 202 3.66 5.12 11.79
N ARG A 203 2.46 4.58 11.47
CA ARG A 203 1.75 4.93 10.24
C ARG A 203 1.25 6.38 10.25
N ALA A 204 0.67 6.82 11.36
CA ALA A 204 0.23 8.19 11.57
C ALA A 204 1.38 9.20 11.42
N LYS A 205 2.58 8.86 11.88
CA LYS A 205 3.77 9.72 11.74
C LYS A 205 4.14 9.95 10.27
N ILE A 206 4.10 8.90 9.44
CA ILE A 206 4.40 9.00 8.01
C ILE A 206 3.35 9.87 7.30
N ILE A 207 2.06 9.64 7.58
CA ILE A 207 0.97 10.42 6.97
C ILE A 207 1.03 11.89 7.39
N ARG A 208 1.30 12.19 8.67
CA ARG A 208 1.49 13.57 9.13
C ARG A 208 2.65 14.27 8.44
N GLN A 209 3.77 13.58 8.25
CA GLN A 209 4.90 14.15 7.51
C GLN A 209 4.50 14.54 6.08
N MET A 210 3.70 13.72 5.39
CA MET A 210 3.19 14.05 4.05
C MET A 210 2.18 15.21 4.04
N MET A 211 1.41 15.41 5.13
CA MET A 211 0.45 16.53 5.20
C MET A 211 1.09 17.85 5.65
N ASP A 212 2.12 17.77 6.49
CA ASP A 212 2.76 18.95 7.10
C ASP A 212 3.92 19.50 6.25
N THR A 213 4.38 18.73 5.26
CA THR A 213 5.41 19.17 4.31
C THR A 213 4.72 19.79 3.09
N PRO A 214 5.17 20.97 2.61
CA PRO A 214 4.62 21.54 1.39
C PRO A 214 5.32 20.98 0.15
N THR A 215 4.54 20.39 -0.76
CA THR A 215 5.05 19.93 -2.06
C THR A 215 5.53 21.09 -2.93
N SER A 216 6.78 20.98 -3.41
CA SER A 216 7.43 21.99 -4.27
C SER A 216 7.31 21.63 -5.75
N LEU A 217 7.23 22.64 -6.61
CA LEU A 217 7.39 22.46 -8.05
C LEU A 217 8.85 22.20 -8.39
N ILE A 218 9.11 21.29 -9.33
CA ILE A 218 10.45 20.88 -9.73
C ILE A 218 11.24 22.06 -10.30
N ARG A 219 10.63 22.93 -11.11
CA ARG A 219 11.30 24.11 -11.69
C ARG A 219 11.88 25.07 -10.64
N SER A 220 11.36 25.04 -9.42
CA SER A 220 11.69 25.97 -8.33
C SER A 220 12.13 25.25 -7.06
N MET A 221 12.49 23.96 -7.15
CA MET A 221 12.96 23.22 -5.99
C MET A 221 14.31 23.75 -5.52
N ALA A 222 14.53 23.74 -4.21
CA ALA A 222 15.77 24.18 -3.58
C ALA A 222 16.58 22.99 -3.05
N VAL A 223 17.87 23.23 -2.82
CA VAL A 223 18.74 22.31 -2.06
C VAL A 223 18.17 22.13 -0.66
N GLY A 224 18.17 20.90 -0.15
CA GLY A 224 17.57 20.56 1.15
C GLY A 224 16.74 19.30 1.05
N ASN A 225 15.57 19.27 1.68
CA ASN A 225 14.68 18.12 1.68
C ASN A 225 13.32 18.42 1.03
N PRO A 226 13.27 18.67 -0.30
CA PRO A 226 12.00 18.95 -0.96
C PRO A 226 11.11 17.71 -1.02
N GLU A 227 9.81 17.96 -0.92
CA GLU A 227 8.75 17.03 -1.29
C GLU A 227 8.38 17.29 -2.75
N LEU A 228 8.36 16.21 -3.53
CA LEU A 228 8.16 16.24 -4.97
C LEU A 228 7.14 15.19 -5.38
N VAL A 229 6.28 15.57 -6.32
CA VAL A 229 5.28 14.69 -6.93
C VAL A 229 5.39 14.81 -8.43
N GLY A 230 5.42 13.68 -9.12
CA GLY A 230 5.50 13.71 -10.58
C GLY A 230 5.41 12.34 -11.22
N GLN A 231 5.65 12.33 -12.52
CA GLN A 231 5.68 11.16 -13.36
C GLN A 231 7.10 10.64 -13.53
N VAL A 232 7.27 9.32 -13.50
CA VAL A 232 8.52 8.66 -13.84
C VAL A 232 8.76 8.75 -15.34
N ARG A 233 9.87 9.37 -15.75
CA ARG A 233 10.36 9.46 -17.13
C ARG A 233 11.76 8.85 -17.25
N PRO A 234 12.17 8.40 -18.46
CA PRO A 234 13.47 7.79 -18.64
C PRO A 234 14.60 8.80 -18.37
N ALA A 235 15.59 8.36 -17.58
CA ALA A 235 16.87 9.05 -17.48
C ALA A 235 17.76 8.71 -18.69
N PRO A 236 18.92 9.37 -18.88
CA PRO A 236 19.87 9.03 -19.93
C PRO A 236 20.35 7.56 -19.89
N GLU A 237 20.37 6.94 -18.71
CA GLU A 237 20.67 5.52 -18.53
C GLU A 237 19.59 4.58 -19.09
N GLY A 238 18.43 5.12 -19.46
CA GLY A 238 17.31 4.37 -19.99
C GLY A 238 16.45 3.72 -18.91
N CYS A 239 15.94 2.53 -19.21
CA CYS A 239 15.08 1.75 -18.32
C CYS A 239 15.48 0.28 -18.32
N LEU A 240 15.00 -0.44 -17.32
CA LEU A 240 15.29 -1.84 -17.09
C LEU A 240 14.18 -2.73 -17.66
N THR A 241 14.58 -3.88 -18.20
CA THR A 241 13.68 -5.01 -18.41
C THR A 241 13.95 -6.03 -17.33
N VAL A 242 12.97 -6.20 -16.42
CA VAL A 242 13.13 -7.08 -15.26
C VAL A 242 12.73 -8.50 -15.65
N VAL A 243 13.66 -9.43 -15.49
CA VAL A 243 13.45 -10.86 -15.68
C VAL A 243 13.29 -11.51 -14.30
N VAL A 244 12.08 -11.97 -13.97
CA VAL A 244 11.79 -12.50 -12.63
C VAL A 244 12.34 -13.92 -12.50
N ASP A 245 13.18 -14.13 -11.48
CA ASP A 245 13.77 -15.44 -11.13
C ASP A 245 14.42 -16.15 -12.34
N GLY A 246 15.06 -15.36 -13.21
CA GLY A 246 15.80 -15.82 -14.39
C GLY A 246 14.95 -16.43 -15.52
N ASN A 247 13.62 -16.27 -15.48
CA ASN A 247 12.71 -16.81 -16.48
C ASN A 247 12.33 -15.76 -17.54
N GLN A 248 12.71 -16.00 -18.79
CA GLN A 248 12.42 -15.10 -19.92
C GLN A 248 10.92 -14.96 -20.26
N ASN A 249 10.06 -15.87 -19.77
CA ASN A 249 8.61 -15.72 -19.90
C ASN A 249 8.01 -14.81 -18.82
N MET A 250 8.79 -14.50 -17.77
CA MET A 250 8.37 -13.68 -16.63
C MET A 250 9.08 -12.34 -16.67
N THR A 251 8.90 -11.62 -17.78
CA THR A 251 9.56 -10.34 -18.03
C THR A 251 8.60 -9.18 -17.91
N THR A 252 9.12 -8.04 -17.45
CA THR A 252 8.39 -6.78 -17.42
C THR A 252 9.31 -5.66 -17.92
N PRO A 253 9.04 -5.06 -19.09
CA PRO A 253 9.83 -3.96 -19.64
C PRO A 253 9.49 -2.63 -18.95
N ASN A 254 10.28 -1.59 -19.27
CA ASN A 254 10.06 -0.20 -18.87
C ASN A 254 10.01 0.03 -17.36
N MET A 255 10.80 -0.73 -16.60
CA MET A 255 10.93 -0.59 -15.15
C MET A 255 12.08 0.36 -14.81
N VAL A 256 11.91 1.19 -13.78
CA VAL A 256 13.01 1.99 -13.22
C VAL A 256 13.48 1.45 -11.88
N GLY A 257 12.61 0.74 -11.16
CA GLY A 257 12.98 0.01 -9.97
C GLY A 257 12.04 -1.13 -9.70
N TYR A 258 12.55 -2.18 -9.09
CA TYR A 258 11.82 -3.40 -8.86
C TYR A 258 12.24 -4.08 -7.57
N ARG A 259 11.31 -4.90 -7.07
CA ARG A 259 11.56 -5.93 -6.09
C ARG A 259 10.68 -7.10 -6.45
N TRP A 260 11.27 -8.28 -6.65
CA TRP A 260 10.48 -9.49 -6.81
C TRP A 260 10.73 -10.46 -5.67
N THR A 261 9.70 -11.22 -5.33
CA THR A 261 9.76 -12.28 -4.34
C THR A 261 9.28 -13.58 -4.94
N TYR A 262 9.98 -14.66 -4.61
CA TYR A 262 9.57 -16.03 -4.91
C TYR A 262 9.21 -16.73 -3.61
N GLU A 263 7.94 -17.12 -3.51
CA GLU A 263 7.34 -17.79 -2.36
C GLU A 263 6.94 -19.23 -2.73
N GLN A 264 7.13 -20.14 -1.78
CA GLN A 264 6.69 -21.52 -1.87
C GLN A 264 5.63 -21.80 -0.81
N TYR A 265 4.56 -22.49 -1.19
CA TYR A 265 3.59 -23.01 -0.24
C TYR A 265 4.07 -24.38 0.25
N GLN A 266 4.71 -24.35 1.42
CA GLN A 266 5.30 -25.53 2.06
C GLN A 266 4.32 -26.10 3.07
N CYS A 267 4.07 -27.40 2.99
CA CYS A 267 3.23 -28.14 3.93
C CYS A 267 4.08 -29.15 4.70
N ARG A 268 3.94 -29.14 6.02
CA ARG A 268 4.60 -30.09 6.92
C ARG A 268 3.54 -30.86 7.69
N THR A 269 3.71 -32.18 7.78
CA THR A 269 2.87 -33.02 8.64
C THR A 269 3.56 -33.18 9.99
N THR A 270 2.93 -32.69 11.05
CA THR A 270 3.36 -32.93 12.43
C THR A 270 2.41 -33.92 13.08
N THR A 271 2.94 -34.88 13.83
CA THR A 271 2.13 -35.82 14.63
C THR A 271 2.06 -35.26 16.05
N ASP A 272 0.85 -35.06 16.55
CA ASP A 272 0.62 -34.63 17.92
C ASP A 272 0.91 -35.77 18.91
N SER A 273 1.01 -35.47 20.21
CA SER A 273 1.25 -36.49 21.26
C SER A 273 0.19 -37.59 21.29
N ASP A 274 -1.00 -37.31 20.76
CA ASP A 274 -2.14 -38.24 20.66
C ASP A 274 -2.16 -39.07 19.36
N GLY A 275 -1.10 -39.00 18.54
CA GLY A 275 -0.99 -39.76 17.29
C GLY A 275 -1.75 -39.15 16.09
N ASN A 276 -2.43 -38.02 16.29
CA ASN A 276 -3.15 -37.30 15.23
C ASN A 276 -2.18 -36.55 14.31
N ARG A 277 -2.34 -36.72 13.00
CA ARG A 277 -1.54 -36.01 11.99
C ARG A 277 -2.19 -34.66 11.66
N LYS A 278 -1.46 -33.57 11.86
CA LYS A 278 -1.87 -32.22 11.46
C LYS A 278 -0.97 -31.72 10.35
N GLU A 279 -1.56 -31.31 9.23
CA GLU A 279 -0.83 -30.64 8.15
C GLU A 279 -0.86 -29.13 8.40
N THR A 280 0.31 -28.53 8.57
CA THR A 280 0.46 -27.07 8.64
C THR A 280 1.11 -26.59 7.35
N CYS A 281 0.47 -25.63 6.70
CA CYS A 281 0.95 -25.08 5.43
C CYS A 281 1.10 -23.57 5.53
N ASN A 282 2.23 -23.06 5.05
CA ASN A 282 2.53 -21.64 5.04
C ASN A 282 3.29 -21.25 3.77
N TRP A 283 3.09 -20.01 3.34
CA TRP A 283 3.93 -19.39 2.31
C TRP A 283 5.27 -18.99 2.92
N VAL A 284 6.35 -19.40 2.28
CA VAL A 284 7.73 -19.09 2.71
C VAL A 284 8.45 -18.45 1.54
N THR A 285 8.98 -17.25 1.75
CA THR A 285 9.86 -16.58 0.78
C THR A 285 11.19 -17.32 0.71
N VAL A 286 11.53 -17.81 -0.48
CA VAL A 286 12.75 -18.60 -0.72
C VAL A 286 13.81 -17.78 -1.43
N ARG A 287 13.40 -16.91 -2.36
CA ARG A 287 14.30 -15.99 -3.05
C ARG A 287 13.63 -14.63 -3.21
N SER A 288 14.44 -13.61 -3.27
CA SER A 288 14.03 -12.27 -3.67
C SER A 288 15.21 -11.58 -4.29
N ASP A 289 14.92 -10.58 -5.10
CA ASP A 289 15.91 -9.71 -5.69
C ASP A 289 15.30 -8.31 -5.85
N ASP A 290 16.15 -7.31 -5.82
CA ASP A 290 15.77 -5.92 -5.94
C ASP A 290 16.84 -5.12 -6.70
N GLY A 291 16.40 -4.07 -7.36
CA GLY A 291 17.29 -3.26 -8.16
C GLY A 291 16.57 -2.05 -8.73
N GLY A 292 17.35 -1.16 -9.34
CA GLY A 292 16.81 0.01 -9.99
C GLY A 292 17.88 0.80 -10.71
N CYS A 293 17.42 1.72 -11.54
CA CYS A 293 18.24 2.74 -12.18
C CYS A 293 17.71 4.12 -11.77
N PRO A 294 18.55 5.16 -11.92
CA PRO A 294 18.08 6.53 -11.87
C PRO A 294 16.95 6.79 -12.87
N PHE A 295 16.07 7.73 -12.55
CA PHE A 295 14.99 8.15 -13.44
C PHE A 295 14.81 9.68 -13.36
N VAL A 296 14.10 10.25 -14.32
CA VAL A 296 13.69 11.66 -14.25
C VAL A 296 12.29 11.73 -13.66
N LEU A 297 12.13 12.38 -12.52
CA LEU A 297 10.82 12.76 -12.02
C LEU A 297 10.40 14.04 -12.74
N HIS A 298 9.22 14.05 -13.35
CA HIS A 298 8.70 15.21 -14.09
C HIS A 298 7.32 15.60 -13.60
N ASP A 299 7.14 16.86 -13.20
CA ASP A 299 5.90 17.38 -12.62
C ASP A 299 5.10 18.26 -13.58
N GLY A 300 5.48 18.29 -14.86
CA GLY A 300 4.94 19.18 -15.89
C GLY A 300 5.73 20.49 -16.01
N THR A 301 6.21 21.05 -14.89
CA THR A 301 6.99 22.29 -14.88
C THR A 301 8.46 22.10 -15.18
N GLY A 302 9.00 20.93 -14.86
CA GLY A 302 10.39 20.55 -15.12
C GLY A 302 10.68 19.11 -14.73
N GLY A 303 11.86 18.63 -15.12
CA GLY A 303 12.38 17.33 -14.71
C GLY A 303 13.46 17.43 -13.64
N VAL A 304 13.62 16.42 -12.80
CA VAL A 304 14.78 16.27 -11.91
C VAL A 304 15.26 14.84 -11.88
N ARG A 305 16.57 14.65 -11.79
CA ARG A 305 17.18 13.33 -11.66
C ARG A 305 16.97 12.78 -10.25
N VAL A 306 16.45 11.57 -10.14
CA VAL A 306 16.22 10.87 -8.87
C VAL A 306 17.04 9.60 -8.82
N ASN A 307 17.89 9.48 -7.80
CA ASN A 307 18.73 8.31 -7.57
C ASN A 307 17.96 7.27 -6.74
N LEU A 308 17.12 6.47 -7.41
CA LEU A 308 16.17 5.54 -6.78
C LEU A 308 16.80 4.57 -5.77
N GLN A 309 17.95 3.97 -6.10
CA GLN A 309 18.60 2.98 -5.23
C GLN A 309 19.13 3.57 -3.92
N SER A 310 19.25 4.90 -3.82
CA SER A 310 19.70 5.55 -2.59
C SER A 310 18.62 5.62 -1.51
N PHE A 311 17.34 5.41 -1.86
CA PHE A 311 16.23 5.49 -0.92
C PHE A 311 16.18 4.29 0.02
N LYS A 312 16.35 4.57 1.32
CA LYS A 312 16.25 3.55 2.39
C LYS A 312 14.83 3.00 2.57
N ARG A 313 13.82 3.77 2.15
CA ARG A 313 12.40 3.47 2.37
C ARG A 313 11.63 3.67 1.08
N THR A 314 11.32 2.55 0.44
CA THR A 314 10.53 2.51 -0.79
C THR A 314 9.23 1.75 -0.54
N ASP A 315 8.11 2.37 -0.91
CA ASP A 315 6.80 1.75 -0.91
C ASP A 315 6.31 1.64 -2.35
N TRP A 316 6.36 0.41 -2.86
CA TRP A 316 5.92 0.08 -4.20
C TRP A 316 4.39 -0.02 -4.31
N GLY A 317 3.64 0.14 -3.21
CA GLY A 317 2.19 -0.07 -3.20
C GLY A 317 1.80 -1.52 -3.51
N LYS A 318 0.72 -1.69 -4.29
CA LYS A 318 0.27 -3.01 -4.74
C LYS A 318 1.29 -3.61 -5.72
N TYR A 319 1.44 -4.94 -5.75
CA TYR A 319 2.31 -5.57 -6.76
C TYR A 319 1.83 -5.21 -8.18
N LEU A 320 2.75 -5.17 -9.14
CA LEU A 320 2.45 -4.89 -10.55
C LEU A 320 1.96 -6.14 -11.28
N LYS A 321 2.59 -7.28 -10.99
CA LYS A 321 2.31 -8.56 -11.66
C LYS A 321 2.64 -9.72 -10.71
N ARG A 322 1.81 -10.75 -10.73
CA ARG A 322 2.00 -11.99 -9.98
C ARG A 322 1.90 -13.17 -10.93
N TRP A 323 2.72 -14.17 -10.70
CA TRP A 323 2.64 -15.48 -11.34
C TRP A 323 2.43 -16.52 -10.26
N ASP A 324 1.45 -17.39 -10.45
CA ASP A 324 1.18 -18.53 -9.58
C ASP A 324 1.29 -19.83 -10.39
N GLY A 325 1.77 -20.91 -9.77
CA GLY A 325 1.89 -22.21 -10.40
C GLY A 325 1.86 -23.36 -9.39
N SER A 326 1.37 -24.54 -9.79
CA SER A 326 1.48 -25.75 -8.97
C SER A 326 2.90 -26.34 -8.97
N PHE A 327 3.67 -25.98 -10.00
CA PHE A 327 4.99 -26.51 -10.29
C PHE A 327 6.03 -25.38 -10.34
N ALA A 328 7.29 -25.68 -9.98
CA ALA A 328 8.38 -24.75 -10.23
C ALA A 328 8.49 -24.51 -11.75
N GLN A 329 9.10 -23.40 -12.15
CA GLN A 329 9.23 -22.95 -13.55
C GLN A 329 9.51 -24.06 -14.59
N THR A 330 10.18 -25.14 -14.18
CA THR A 330 10.26 -26.42 -14.91
C THR A 330 10.06 -27.61 -13.96
N LEU A 331 9.61 -28.75 -14.50
CA LEU A 331 9.51 -30.03 -13.77
C LEU A 331 10.83 -30.44 -13.09
N GLY A 332 11.98 -30.14 -13.71
CA GLY A 332 13.31 -30.41 -13.13
C GLY A 332 13.64 -29.53 -11.92
N LYS A 333 13.32 -28.23 -11.97
CA LYS A 333 13.45 -27.33 -10.81
C LYS A 333 12.51 -27.73 -9.67
N GLN A 334 11.35 -28.30 -9.99
CA GLN A 334 10.41 -28.80 -8.98
C GLN A 334 10.91 -30.09 -8.33
N LEU A 335 11.51 -31.00 -9.11
CA LEU A 335 12.13 -32.22 -8.60
C LEU A 335 13.31 -31.88 -7.67
N MET A 336 14.11 -30.86 -8.01
CA MET A 336 15.15 -30.34 -7.12
C MET A 336 14.60 -29.62 -5.90
N ALA A 337 13.56 -28.79 -6.04
CA ALA A 337 12.95 -28.08 -4.91
C ALA A 337 12.29 -29.07 -3.92
N SER A 338 11.63 -30.10 -4.43
CA SER A 338 11.04 -31.18 -3.61
C SER A 338 12.10 -32.09 -3.00
N ALA A 339 13.20 -32.40 -3.71
CA ALA A 339 14.33 -33.12 -3.15
C ALA A 339 15.01 -32.34 -2.01
N VAL A 340 15.26 -31.03 -2.19
CA VAL A 340 15.87 -30.18 -1.16
C VAL A 340 14.94 -29.98 0.04
N ALA A 341 13.63 -29.76 -0.17
CA ALA A 341 12.66 -29.64 0.92
C ALA A 341 12.44 -30.97 1.68
N GLY A 342 12.51 -32.09 0.98
CA GLY A 342 12.51 -33.44 1.56
C GLY A 342 13.76 -33.73 2.39
N LEU A 343 14.94 -33.31 1.91
CA LEU A 343 16.23 -33.56 2.58
C LEU A 343 16.47 -32.64 3.79
N LEU A 344 16.02 -31.38 3.74
CA LEU A 344 16.31 -30.36 4.78
C LEU A 344 15.19 -30.18 5.83
N GLY A 345 13.98 -30.73 5.65
CA GLY A 345 12.91 -30.47 6.61
C GLY A 345 11.65 -31.35 6.57
N GLY A 346 11.54 -32.29 5.63
CA GLY A 346 10.33 -33.14 5.49
C GLY A 346 9.08 -32.36 5.07
N ALA A 347 9.24 -31.23 4.37
CA ALA A 347 8.12 -30.42 3.88
C ALA A 347 7.84 -30.70 2.40
N THR A 348 6.56 -30.84 2.04
CA THR A 348 6.11 -30.97 0.64
C THR A 348 5.74 -29.60 0.08
N ILE A 349 6.25 -29.25 -1.10
CA ILE A 349 5.91 -28.00 -1.79
C ILE A 349 4.68 -28.26 -2.67
N LYS A 350 3.60 -27.49 -2.47
CA LYS A 350 2.36 -27.65 -3.25
C LYS A 350 2.15 -26.56 -4.30
N LYS A 351 2.66 -25.34 -4.05
CA LYS A 351 2.45 -24.18 -4.91
C LYS A 351 3.65 -23.26 -4.92
N HIS A 352 3.76 -22.50 -6.00
CA HIS A 352 4.80 -21.54 -6.28
C HIS A 352 4.15 -20.21 -6.61
N ARG A 353 4.73 -19.13 -6.09
CA ARG A 353 4.28 -17.77 -6.38
C ARG A 353 5.47 -16.87 -6.61
N TRP A 354 5.42 -16.09 -7.67
CA TRP A 354 6.34 -14.98 -7.91
C TRP A 354 5.54 -13.70 -7.92
N THR A 355 5.99 -12.70 -7.17
CA THR A 355 5.31 -11.40 -7.11
C THR A 355 6.31 -10.30 -7.44
N LEU A 356 6.00 -9.46 -8.42
CA LEU A 356 6.80 -8.31 -8.83
C LEU A 356 6.17 -7.02 -8.31
N TYR A 357 6.95 -6.25 -7.57
CA TYR A 357 6.68 -4.90 -7.14
C TYR A 357 7.64 -3.96 -7.85
N GLY A 358 7.27 -2.69 -8.03
CA GLY A 358 8.18 -1.73 -8.63
C GLY A 358 7.52 -0.46 -9.15
N LEU A 359 8.33 0.32 -9.87
CA LEU A 359 7.96 1.52 -10.60
C LEU A 359 8.25 1.33 -12.09
N LYS A 360 7.26 1.66 -12.92
CA LYS A 360 7.37 1.74 -14.37
C LYS A 360 7.47 3.17 -14.85
N LEU A 361 8.00 3.34 -16.05
CA LEU A 361 7.85 4.58 -16.81
C LEU A 361 6.36 4.96 -16.88
N GLY A 362 6.07 6.25 -16.68
CA GLY A 362 4.73 6.80 -16.66
C GLY A 362 4.00 6.67 -15.32
N ASN A 363 4.50 5.89 -14.35
CA ASN A 363 3.85 5.79 -13.04
C ASN A 363 3.95 7.11 -12.25
N PRO A 364 2.94 7.41 -11.42
CA PRO A 364 3.04 8.51 -10.46
C PRO A 364 3.96 8.12 -9.31
N VAL A 365 4.78 9.06 -8.89
CA VAL A 365 5.67 8.94 -7.73
C VAL A 365 5.53 10.15 -6.85
N TYR A 366 5.37 9.87 -5.58
CA TYR A 366 5.53 10.79 -4.47
C TYR A 366 6.88 10.48 -3.85
N LEU A 367 7.72 11.50 -3.65
CA LEU A 367 8.95 11.31 -2.90
C LEU A 367 9.23 12.50 -1.99
N LEU A 368 9.91 12.17 -0.91
CA LEU A 368 10.57 13.11 -0.05
C LEU A 368 12.03 12.69 0.00
N GLY A 369 12.91 13.53 -0.53
CA GLY A 369 14.33 13.23 -0.69
C GLY A 369 15.20 14.43 -0.38
N GLN A 370 16.50 14.21 -0.32
CA GLN A 370 17.51 15.25 -0.22
C GLN A 370 17.90 15.71 -1.62
N ALA A 371 17.60 16.96 -1.96
CA ALA A 371 18.11 17.59 -3.17
C ALA A 371 19.50 18.14 -2.93
N SER A 372 20.47 17.69 -3.72
CA SER A 372 21.87 18.14 -3.68
C SER A 372 22.34 18.61 -5.06
N PRO A 373 23.31 19.54 -5.12
CA PRO A 373 23.95 19.90 -6.38
C PRO A 373 24.61 18.71 -7.05
N ARG A 374 24.48 18.62 -8.37
CA ARG A 374 25.15 17.60 -9.19
C ARG A 374 26.62 17.94 -9.37
N PRO A 375 27.52 16.94 -9.41
CA PRO A 375 28.91 17.18 -9.77
C PRO A 375 29.04 17.62 -11.23
N GLN A 376 30.02 18.49 -11.53
CA GLN A 376 30.26 19.01 -12.88
C GLN A 376 30.45 17.90 -13.93
N GLU A 377 31.08 16.78 -13.55
CA GLU A 377 31.27 15.63 -14.43
C GLU A 377 29.93 15.04 -14.91
N SER A 378 28.94 14.97 -14.02
CA SER A 378 27.61 14.45 -14.35
C SER A 378 26.84 15.41 -15.26
N LEU A 379 26.99 16.72 -15.04
CA LEU A 379 26.39 17.75 -15.89
C LEU A 379 26.99 17.73 -17.31
N ALA A 380 28.32 17.60 -17.40
CA ALA A 380 29.02 17.51 -18.67
C ALA A 380 28.67 16.23 -19.43
N ALA A 381 28.53 15.09 -18.74
CA ALA A 381 28.15 13.81 -19.35
C ALA A 381 26.77 13.87 -20.04
N GLU A 382 25.86 14.69 -19.52
CA GLU A 382 24.52 14.88 -20.09
C GLU A 382 24.41 16.13 -20.99
N ASN A 383 25.52 16.83 -21.27
CA ASN A 383 25.58 18.08 -22.03
C ASN A 383 24.63 19.17 -21.49
N LEU A 384 24.51 19.28 -20.17
CA LEU A 384 23.66 20.28 -19.53
C LEU A 384 24.39 21.63 -19.48
N ASP A 385 23.77 22.65 -20.06
CA ASP A 385 24.30 24.02 -20.17
C ASP A 385 24.14 24.86 -18.88
N GLY A 386 23.41 24.32 -17.89
CA GLY A 386 23.13 24.98 -16.62
C GLY A 386 22.11 26.11 -16.69
N SER A 387 21.40 26.27 -17.82
CA SER A 387 20.33 27.26 -17.96
C SER A 387 19.11 26.94 -17.08
N LEU A 388 18.87 25.65 -16.83
CA LEU A 388 17.78 25.13 -16.00
C LEU A 388 18.27 24.84 -14.58
N ALA A 389 17.81 25.59 -13.60
CA ALA A 389 18.21 25.39 -12.19
C ALA A 389 17.90 23.98 -11.67
N ASN A 390 16.78 23.40 -12.09
CA ASN A 390 16.37 22.05 -11.71
C ASN A 390 17.24 20.94 -12.29
N SER A 391 17.89 21.15 -13.45
CA SER A 391 18.79 20.16 -14.06
C SER A 391 20.14 20.09 -13.33
N LEU A 392 20.49 21.13 -12.56
CA LEU A 392 21.70 21.22 -11.75
C LEU A 392 21.61 20.45 -10.42
N LEU A 393 20.43 19.95 -10.08
CA LEU A 393 20.14 19.26 -8.84
C LEU A 393 19.80 17.80 -9.10
N GLU A 394 20.09 16.96 -8.13
CA GLU A 394 19.65 15.56 -8.09
C GLU A 394 19.11 15.21 -6.71
N VAL A 395 18.22 14.23 -6.67
CA VAL A 395 17.53 13.83 -5.45
C VAL A 395 18.03 12.47 -4.99
N TRP A 396 18.38 12.43 -3.71
CA TRP A 396 18.86 11.24 -3.01
C TRP A 396 17.97 10.89 -1.81
N GLY A 397 18.00 9.63 -1.37
CA GLY A 397 17.21 9.14 -0.24
C GLY A 397 18.03 8.49 0.88
N HIS A 398 19.32 8.83 1.00
CA HIS A 398 20.25 8.20 1.95
C HIS A 398 20.35 8.95 3.29
N GLU A 399 20.21 10.27 3.33
CA GLU A 399 20.25 11.05 4.58
C GLU A 399 18.86 11.48 5.02
N ASP A 400 18.51 11.19 6.27
CA ASP A 400 17.30 11.72 6.91
C ASP A 400 17.65 13.05 7.59
N ALA A 401 16.79 14.05 7.49
CA ALA A 401 16.90 15.28 8.27
C ALA A 401 16.15 15.18 9.62
N PRO A 402 16.47 16.03 10.61
CA PRO A 402 15.71 16.09 11.85
C PRO A 402 14.22 16.34 11.58
N GLY A 403 13.35 15.40 12.00
CA GLY A 403 11.91 15.48 11.77
C GLY A 403 11.42 15.02 10.39
N ILE A 404 12.33 14.74 9.45
CA ILE A 404 12.00 14.43 8.06
C ILE A 404 12.66 13.12 7.64
N LYS A 405 11.85 12.14 7.22
CA LYS A 405 12.34 10.85 6.71
C LYS A 405 12.26 10.81 5.20
N CYS A 406 13.39 10.51 4.56
CA CYS A 406 13.41 10.32 3.12
C CYS A 406 12.66 9.03 2.77
N THR A 407 11.68 9.15 1.89
CA THR A 407 10.78 8.09 1.46
C THR A 407 10.42 8.26 -0.01
N LEU A 408 10.15 7.14 -0.67
CA LEU A 408 9.59 7.13 -2.02
C LEU A 408 8.37 6.21 -2.02
N HIS A 409 7.26 6.70 -2.54
CA HIS A 409 6.00 6.00 -2.61
C HIS A 409 5.47 6.01 -4.05
N ARG A 410 5.03 4.86 -4.57
CA ARG A 410 4.25 4.83 -5.80
C ARG A 410 2.86 5.42 -5.55
N GLY A 411 2.43 6.31 -6.44
CA GLY A 411 1.22 7.11 -6.28
C GLY A 411 1.55 8.60 -6.12
N THR A 412 0.61 9.45 -6.48
CA THR A 412 0.64 10.88 -6.15
C THR A 412 0.32 11.12 -4.67
N GLU A 413 0.56 12.33 -4.18
CA GLU A 413 0.11 12.76 -2.85
C GLU A 413 -1.41 12.53 -2.68
N LEU A 414 -2.20 12.91 -3.69
CA LEU A 414 -3.66 12.69 -3.73
C LEU A 414 -4.03 11.22 -3.54
N SER A 415 -3.38 10.31 -4.27
CA SER A 415 -3.65 8.86 -4.17
C SER A 415 -3.20 8.26 -2.84
N ASN A 416 -2.06 8.72 -2.30
CA ASN A 416 -1.46 8.16 -1.09
C ASN A 416 -2.14 8.64 0.19
N LEU A 417 -2.46 9.93 0.27
CA LEU A 417 -3.20 10.52 1.39
C LEU A 417 -4.70 10.25 1.28
N GLY A 418 -5.27 10.24 0.07
CA GLY A 418 -6.69 10.00 -0.14
C GLY A 418 -7.18 8.61 0.27
N ARG A 419 -6.30 7.59 0.19
CA ARG A 419 -6.56 6.25 0.74
C ARG A 419 -6.24 6.12 2.23
N SER A 420 -5.53 7.08 2.80
CA SER A 420 -5.08 7.01 4.18
C SER A 420 -6.25 7.27 5.12
N ARG A 421 -6.25 6.61 6.28
CA ARG A 421 -7.16 6.95 7.37
C ARG A 421 -6.58 8.10 8.17
N SER A 422 -7.43 8.80 8.91
CA SER A 422 -6.96 9.91 9.74
C SER A 422 -5.92 9.42 10.77
N PRO A 423 -4.81 10.16 10.94
CA PRO A 423 -3.82 9.89 11.97
C PRO A 423 -4.42 9.84 13.38
N LEU A 424 -5.54 10.55 13.62
CA LEU A 424 -6.26 10.51 14.88
C LEU A 424 -6.91 9.14 15.09
N GLU A 425 -7.65 8.63 14.11
CA GLU A 425 -8.31 7.32 14.20
C GLU A 425 -7.30 6.18 14.36
N MET A 426 -6.20 6.25 13.61
CA MET A 426 -5.14 5.23 13.65
C MET A 426 -4.53 5.04 15.04
N VAL A 427 -4.48 6.10 15.85
CA VAL A 427 -3.86 6.07 17.19
C VAL A 427 -4.91 5.98 18.28
N MET A 428 -5.96 6.79 18.21
CA MET A 428 -6.91 6.95 19.31
C MET A 428 -7.81 5.73 19.49
N VAL A 429 -8.31 5.13 18.40
CA VAL A 429 -9.17 3.94 18.45
C VAL A 429 -8.49 2.78 19.18
N PRO A 430 -7.28 2.32 18.78
CA PRO A 430 -6.59 1.26 19.52
C PRO A 430 -6.10 1.71 20.92
N ALA A 431 -5.81 3.00 21.13
CA ALA A 431 -5.42 3.50 22.45
C ALA A 431 -6.57 3.40 23.46
N ILE A 432 -7.82 3.65 23.04
CA ILE A 432 -9.00 3.47 23.89
C ILE A 432 -9.17 2.00 24.27
N LEU A 433 -8.93 1.05 23.34
CA LEU A 433 -8.93 -0.38 23.66
C LEU A 433 -7.84 -0.73 24.68
N MET A 434 -6.62 -0.19 24.53
CA MET A 434 -5.51 -0.38 25.46
C MET A 434 -5.85 0.13 26.86
N ILE A 435 -6.30 1.40 26.96
CA ILE A 435 -6.67 2.04 28.23
C ILE A 435 -7.83 1.30 28.87
N GLY A 436 -8.83 0.88 28.08
CA GLY A 436 -9.94 0.06 28.56
C GLY A 436 -9.49 -1.28 29.14
N GLY A 437 -8.58 -1.98 28.45
CA GLY A 437 -7.98 -3.22 28.97
C GLY A 437 -7.22 -3.01 30.28
N LEU A 438 -6.49 -1.91 30.42
CA LEU A 438 -5.82 -1.55 31.68
C LEU A 438 -6.81 -1.19 32.79
N ALA A 439 -7.91 -0.50 32.46
CA ALA A 439 -8.95 -0.17 33.42
C ALA A 439 -9.65 -1.42 33.98
N LEU A 440 -9.81 -2.46 33.14
CA LEU A 440 -10.33 -3.76 33.56
C LEU A 440 -9.44 -4.47 34.60
N LEU A 441 -8.14 -4.16 34.68
CA LEU A 441 -7.28 -4.68 35.76
C LEU A 441 -7.69 -4.16 37.14
N GLY A 442 -8.29 -2.96 37.21
CA GLY A 442 -8.77 -2.40 38.47
C GLY A 442 -9.98 -3.11 39.06
N ILE A 443 -10.66 -3.94 38.26
CA ILE A 443 -11.79 -4.77 38.69
C ILE A 443 -11.45 -6.28 38.68
N ALA A 444 -10.19 -6.63 38.38
CA ALA A 444 -9.70 -8.00 38.29
C ALA A 444 -9.20 -8.55 39.63
#